data_AF-A0A2A2IK72-F1
#
_entry.id   AF-A0A2A2IK72-F1
#
_cell.length_a   1.000
_cell.length_b   1.000
_cell.length_c   1.000
_cell.angle_alpha   90.00
_cell.angle_beta   90.00
_cell.angle_gamma   90.00
#
_symmetry.space_group_name_H-M   'P 1'
#
loop_
_entity.id
_entity.type
_entity.pdbx_description
1 polymer ?
#
loop_
_entity_poly.entity_id
_entity_poly.type
_entity_poly.pdbx_seq_one_letter_code
_entity_poly.pdbx_strand_id
1 'polypeptide(L)'
;GCAHTTVFYELRRGTPDRKSKHGRAPQYMAKRGQKAYAENRKNSRKPCKIDHDDCELFIQWMVERVRQERWSLDACVGYARRNKLFTPEQIPCTKTLYNMLWANKLPLSLFEVPQVLKHKRRRKWVRKNKRMKGRS
;
A
#
# COMPACT_ATOMS: atom_id res chain seq x y z
N GLY A 1 -11.68 16.42 26.26
CA GLY A 1 -12.27 17.08 25.08
C GLY A 1 -11.48 16.75 23.82
N CYS A 2 -12.06 16.94 22.64
CA CYS A 2 -11.33 16.88 21.37
C CYS A 2 -10.61 18.22 21.13
N ALA A 3 -9.46 18.19 20.44
CA ALA A 3 -8.77 19.41 20.05
C ALA A 3 -9.63 20.23 19.06
N HIS A 4 -9.65 21.55 19.21
CA HIS A 4 -10.42 22.46 18.34
C HIS A 4 -10.14 22.21 16.85
N THR A 5 -8.87 22.02 16.50
CA THR A 5 -8.45 21.74 15.12
C THR A 5 -9.07 20.45 14.57
N THR A 6 -9.21 19.41 15.39
CA THR A 6 -9.82 18.13 14.97
C THR A 6 -11.29 18.32 14.60
N VAL A 7 -12.03 19.11 15.41
CA VAL A 7 -13.43 19.45 15.15
C VAL A 7 -13.55 20.32 13.90
N PHE A 8 -12.67 21.31 13.74
CA PHE A 8 -12.65 22.17 12.57
C PHE A 8 -12.43 21.40 11.26
N TYR A 9 -11.43 20.51 11.20
CA TYR A 9 -11.18 19.70 10.00
C TYR A 9 -12.32 18.73 9.70
N GLU A 10 -12.99 18.19 10.72
CA GLU A 10 -14.18 17.35 10.55
C GLU A 10 -15.32 18.12 9.92
N LEU A 11 -15.66 19.29 10.47
CA LEU A 11 -16.72 20.16 9.95
C LEU A 11 -16.43 20.60 8.52
N ARG A 12 -15.18 21.02 8.23
CA ARG A 12 -14.76 21.42 6.88
C ARG A 12 -14.87 20.29 5.86
N ARG A 13 -14.59 19.06 6.27
CA ARG A 13 -14.67 17.88 5.39
C ARG A 13 -16.12 17.40 5.16
N GLY A 14 -16.96 17.51 6.19
CA GLY A 14 -18.34 17.03 6.17
C GLY A 14 -19.39 18.04 5.68
N THR A 15 -19.06 19.33 5.63
CA THR A 15 -19.99 20.40 5.24
C THR A 15 -19.75 20.81 3.78
N PRO A 16 -20.80 20.88 2.92
CA PRO A 16 -20.66 21.39 1.56
C PRO A 16 -20.41 22.89 1.50
N ASP A 17 -19.65 23.31 0.49
CA ASP A 17 -19.57 24.73 0.14
C ASP A 17 -20.94 25.22 -0.32
N ARG A 18 -21.28 26.44 0.09
CA ARG A 18 -22.53 27.08 -0.27
C ARG A 18 -22.51 27.41 -1.76
N LYS A 19 -23.44 26.81 -2.53
CA LYS A 19 -23.51 27.00 -3.99
C LYS A 19 -24.20 28.31 -4.42
N SER A 20 -25.10 28.86 -3.60
CA SER A 20 -25.90 30.05 -3.94
C SER A 20 -26.18 30.92 -2.71
N LYS A 21 -26.40 32.23 -2.92
CA LYS A 21 -26.83 33.14 -1.84
C LYS A 21 -28.26 32.82 -1.37
N HIS A 22 -29.12 32.31 -2.24
CA HIS A 22 -30.47 31.87 -1.91
C HIS A 22 -30.51 30.38 -1.51
N GLY A 23 -31.46 29.99 -0.67
CA GLY A 23 -31.69 28.60 -0.23
C GLY A 23 -31.09 28.24 1.14
N ARG A 24 -31.24 26.95 1.50
CA ARG A 24 -30.85 26.40 2.81
C ARG A 24 -29.33 26.46 2.99
N ALA A 25 -28.90 26.85 4.19
CA ALA A 25 -27.49 26.84 4.55
C ALA A 25 -26.92 25.41 4.52
N PRO A 26 -25.66 25.23 4.11
CA PRO A 26 -25.04 23.91 4.11
C PRO A 26 -24.94 23.37 5.54
N GLN A 27 -25.37 22.12 5.71
CA GLN A 27 -25.35 21.43 7.00
C GLN A 27 -24.27 20.34 6.99
N TYR A 28 -23.68 20.08 8.15
CA TYR A 28 -22.73 18.98 8.32
C TYR A 28 -23.40 17.63 8.04
N MET A 29 -22.71 16.78 7.27
CA MET A 29 -23.13 15.40 6.98
C MET A 29 -21.98 14.42 7.24
N ALA A 30 -22.14 13.55 8.25
CA ALA A 30 -21.11 12.57 8.61
C ALA A 30 -20.71 11.64 7.45
N LYS A 31 -21.69 11.15 6.69
CA LYS A 31 -21.45 10.29 5.50
C LYS A 31 -20.54 10.97 4.48
N ARG A 32 -20.71 12.28 4.28
CA ARG A 32 -19.88 13.10 3.37
C ARG A 32 -18.46 13.24 3.89
N GLY A 33 -18.34 13.55 5.18
CA GLY A 33 -17.05 13.62 5.88
C GLY A 33 -16.28 12.31 5.76
N GLN A 34 -16.95 11.18 5.97
CA GLN A 34 -16.34 9.86 5.83
C GLN A 34 -15.94 9.53 4.39
N LYS A 35 -16.76 9.88 3.40
CA LYS A 35 -16.44 9.68 1.98
C LYS A 35 -15.18 10.46 1.58
N ALA A 36 -15.13 11.75 1.88
CA ALA A 36 -13.97 12.59 1.60
C ALA A 36 -12.72 12.13 2.36
N TYR A 37 -12.86 11.63 3.59
CA TYR A 37 -11.73 10.99 4.31
C TYR A 37 -11.20 9.78 3.56
N ALA A 38 -12.08 8.87 3.12
CA ALA A 38 -11.69 7.66 2.42
C ALA A 38 -11.01 7.96 1.08
N GLU A 39 -11.50 8.96 0.32
CA GLU A 39 -10.89 9.44 -0.92
C GLU A 39 -9.49 10.00 -0.68
N ASN A 40 -9.35 10.95 0.26
CA ASN A 40 -8.03 11.50 0.61
C ASN A 40 -7.07 10.41 1.14
N ARG A 41 -7.61 9.40 1.84
CA ARG A 41 -6.79 8.30 2.39
C ARG A 41 -6.23 7.40 1.29
N LYS A 42 -6.86 7.30 0.12
CA LYS A 42 -6.31 6.60 -1.05
C LYS A 42 -5.03 7.32 -1.52
N ASN A 43 -5.06 8.63 -1.60
CA ASN A 43 -3.96 9.47 -2.11
C ASN A 43 -2.84 9.70 -1.08
N SER A 44 -3.13 9.53 0.22
CA SER A 44 -2.17 9.72 1.32
C SER A 44 -1.11 8.62 1.43
N ARG A 45 -1.19 7.55 0.63
CA ARG A 45 -0.24 6.44 0.67
C ARG A 45 0.83 6.65 -0.38
N LYS A 46 2.09 6.44 0.01
CA LYS A 46 3.21 6.41 -0.95
C LYS A 46 3.00 5.24 -1.92
N PRO A 47 3.09 5.44 -3.25
CA PRO A 47 3.04 4.35 -4.22
C PRO A 47 4.16 3.35 -3.93
N CYS A 48 3.92 2.08 -4.21
CA CYS A 48 4.94 1.07 -3.96
C CYS A 48 6.00 1.16 -5.06
N LYS A 49 7.27 0.88 -4.71
CA LYS A 49 8.38 0.96 -5.66
C LYS A 49 8.17 0.08 -6.92
N ILE A 50 7.45 -1.03 -6.77
CA ILE A 50 7.12 -1.97 -7.85
C ILE A 50 6.08 -1.39 -8.83
N ASP A 51 5.31 -0.38 -8.42
CA ASP A 51 4.34 0.30 -9.28
C ASP A 51 5.04 1.35 -10.19
N HIS A 52 6.36 1.55 -10.07
CA HIS A 52 7.13 2.39 -10.99
C HIS A 52 7.59 1.59 -12.21
N ASP A 53 7.47 2.20 -13.39
CA ASP A 53 7.84 1.62 -14.68
C ASP A 53 9.31 1.12 -14.72
N ASP A 54 10.20 1.80 -14.00
CA ASP A 54 11.62 1.42 -13.91
C ASP A 54 11.84 0.00 -13.35
N CYS A 55 10.95 -0.48 -12.49
CA CYS A 55 11.08 -1.81 -11.87
C CYS A 55 10.54 -2.94 -12.74
N GLU A 56 9.81 -2.63 -13.82
CA GLU A 56 9.11 -3.64 -14.62
C GLU A 56 10.09 -4.61 -15.28
N LEU A 57 11.17 -4.10 -15.89
CA LEU A 57 12.21 -4.88 -16.54
C LEU A 57 12.85 -5.90 -15.58
N PHE A 58 13.14 -5.46 -14.35
CA PHE A 58 13.67 -6.34 -13.31
C PHE A 58 12.68 -7.45 -12.95
N ILE A 59 11.39 -7.13 -12.84
CA ILE A 59 10.35 -8.10 -12.46
C ILE A 59 10.17 -9.15 -13.56
N GLN A 60 10.11 -8.73 -14.83
CA GLN A 60 10.00 -9.66 -15.95
C GLN A 60 11.20 -10.62 -16.01
N TRP A 61 12.41 -10.09 -15.90
CA TRP A 61 13.64 -10.89 -15.82
C TRP A 61 13.64 -11.84 -14.62
N MET A 62 13.24 -11.36 -13.44
CA MET A 62 13.17 -12.17 -12.23
C MET A 62 12.18 -13.32 -12.39
N VAL A 63 11.02 -13.09 -13.00
CA VAL A 63 10.00 -14.12 -13.25
C VAL A 63 10.54 -15.22 -14.16
N GLU A 64 11.27 -14.83 -15.21
CA GLU A 64 11.92 -15.79 -16.10
C GLU A 64 12.92 -16.66 -15.34
N ARG A 65 13.82 -16.07 -14.53
CA ARG A 65 14.81 -16.83 -13.74
C ARG A 65 14.16 -17.75 -12.71
N VAL A 66 13.07 -17.31 -12.07
CA VAL A 66 12.32 -18.14 -11.12
C VAL A 66 11.69 -19.35 -11.81
N ARG A 67 11.15 -19.18 -13.03
CA ARG A 67 10.50 -20.29 -13.76
C ARG A 67 11.49 -21.26 -14.41
N GLN A 68 12.56 -20.76 -15.02
CA GLN A 68 13.53 -21.58 -15.73
C GLN A 68 14.52 -22.25 -14.76
N GLU A 69 15.09 -21.48 -13.84
CA GLU A 69 16.20 -21.93 -12.99
C GLU A 69 15.78 -22.22 -11.54
N ARG A 70 14.51 -21.99 -11.19
CA ARG A 70 13.97 -22.16 -9.83
C ARG A 70 14.71 -21.34 -8.77
N TRP A 71 15.20 -20.17 -9.17
CA TRP A 71 15.87 -19.25 -8.25
C TRP A 71 14.92 -18.70 -7.18
N SER A 72 15.48 -18.36 -6.01
CA SER A 72 14.76 -17.60 -4.99
C SER A 72 14.76 -16.11 -5.31
N LEU A 73 13.82 -15.35 -4.76
CA LEU A 73 13.78 -13.89 -4.97
C LEU A 73 15.05 -13.21 -4.44
N ASP A 74 15.60 -13.71 -3.34
CA ASP A 74 16.86 -13.22 -2.78
C ASP A 74 18.05 -13.52 -3.71
N ALA A 75 18.08 -14.70 -4.34
CA ALA A 75 19.09 -15.05 -5.32
C ALA A 75 19.03 -14.12 -6.54
N CYS A 76 17.83 -13.85 -7.07
CA CYS A 76 17.65 -12.92 -8.18
C CYS A 76 18.18 -11.50 -7.83
N VAL A 77 17.83 -10.97 -6.66
CA VAL A 77 18.30 -9.65 -6.21
C VAL A 77 19.82 -9.63 -6.01
N GLY A 78 20.38 -10.66 -5.36
CA GLY A 78 21.81 -10.77 -5.12
C GLY A 78 22.61 -10.87 -6.42
N TYR A 79 22.15 -11.70 -7.35
CA TYR A 79 22.76 -11.89 -8.66
C TYR A 79 22.71 -10.62 -9.50
N ALA A 80 21.54 -9.96 -9.57
CA ALA A 80 21.37 -8.71 -10.31
C ALA A 80 22.31 -7.61 -9.80
N ARG A 81 22.47 -7.48 -8.48
CA ARG A 81 23.38 -6.50 -7.87
C ARG A 81 24.85 -6.84 -8.12
N ARG A 82 25.23 -8.11 -7.95
CA ARG A 82 26.62 -8.56 -8.12
C ARG A 82 27.10 -8.37 -9.56
N ASN A 83 26.25 -8.70 -10.53
CA ASN A 83 26.56 -8.58 -11.95
C ASN A 83 26.18 -7.22 -12.56
N LYS A 84 25.68 -6.28 -11.75
CA LYS A 84 25.27 -4.93 -12.18
C LYS A 84 24.32 -4.94 -13.39
N LEU A 85 23.40 -5.91 -13.44
CA LEU A 85 22.46 -6.07 -14.56
C LEU A 85 21.41 -4.95 -14.64
N PHE A 86 21.11 -4.35 -13.48
CA PHE A 86 20.12 -3.29 -13.33
C PHE A 86 20.69 -2.20 -12.41
N THR A 87 20.17 -0.98 -12.53
CA THR A 87 20.53 0.08 -11.60
C THR A 87 19.97 -0.22 -10.19
N PRO A 88 20.60 0.27 -9.11
CA PRO A 88 20.08 0.07 -7.75
C PRO A 88 18.65 0.61 -7.57
N GLU A 89 18.26 1.60 -8.37
CA GLU A 89 16.94 2.20 -8.38
C GLU A 89 15.89 1.27 -9.00
N GLN A 90 16.25 0.49 -10.02
CA GLN A 90 15.37 -0.49 -10.65
C GLN A 90 15.14 -1.74 -9.79
N ILE A 91 16.09 -2.07 -8.89
CA ILE A 91 16.00 -3.28 -8.06
C ILE A 91 15.17 -3.00 -6.79
N PRO A 92 14.00 -3.63 -6.61
CA PRO A 92 13.23 -3.51 -5.37
C PRO A 92 13.93 -4.22 -4.20
N CYS A 93 13.63 -3.80 -2.97
CA CYS A 93 14.06 -4.54 -1.79
C CYS A 93 13.40 -5.93 -1.74
N THR A 94 14.12 -6.96 -1.30
CA THR A 94 13.62 -8.34 -1.16
C THR A 94 12.36 -8.41 -0.31
N LYS A 95 12.31 -7.66 0.80
CA LYS A 95 11.11 -7.53 1.63
C LYS A 95 9.89 -7.03 0.85
N THR A 96 10.09 -6.07 -0.05
CA THR A 96 9.01 -5.54 -0.91
C THR A 96 8.53 -6.61 -1.88
N LEU A 97 9.45 -7.34 -2.52
CA LEU A 97 9.11 -8.45 -3.42
C LEU A 97 8.29 -9.52 -2.70
N TYR A 98 8.72 -9.98 -1.53
CA TYR A 98 7.96 -10.96 -0.76
C TYR A 98 6.58 -10.44 -0.31
N ASN A 99 6.48 -9.18 0.11
CA ASN A 99 5.20 -8.58 0.46
C ASN A 99 4.24 -8.55 -0.75
N MET A 100 4.76 -8.24 -1.94
CA MET A 100 3.95 -8.22 -3.16
C MET A 100 3.57 -9.59 -3.66
N LEU A 101 4.47 -10.58 -3.54
CA LEU A 101 4.14 -11.97 -3.83
C LEU A 101 2.96 -12.44 -2.96
N TRP A 102 3.02 -12.17 -1.66
CA TRP A 102 1.93 -12.51 -0.73
C TRP A 102 0.65 -11.70 -0.94
N ALA A 103 0.75 -10.52 -1.56
CA ALA A 103 -0.39 -9.70 -1.95
C ALA A 103 -0.94 -10.09 -3.35
N ASN A 104 -0.38 -11.11 -4.00
CA ASN A 104 -0.69 -11.54 -5.37
C ASN A 104 -0.57 -10.38 -6.38
N LYS A 105 0.42 -9.50 -6.19
CA LYS A 105 0.69 -8.35 -7.05
C LYS A 105 1.86 -8.55 -8.01
N LEU A 106 2.56 -9.67 -7.89
CA LEU A 106 3.60 -10.05 -8.84
C LEU A 106 3.02 -11.04 -9.84
N PRO A 107 3.57 -11.11 -11.07
CA PRO A 107 3.22 -12.14 -12.05
C PRO A 107 3.85 -13.50 -11.69
N LEU A 108 3.84 -13.85 -10.40
CA LEU A 108 4.31 -15.10 -9.83
C LEU A 108 3.26 -15.63 -8.86
N SER A 109 3.09 -16.95 -8.85
CA SER A 109 2.29 -17.65 -7.85
C SER A 109 3.13 -18.01 -6.63
N LEU A 110 2.52 -18.04 -5.45
CA LEU A 110 3.17 -18.52 -4.23
C LEU A 110 3.70 -19.96 -4.36
N PHE A 111 3.09 -20.76 -5.23
CA PHE A 111 3.50 -22.14 -5.50
C PHE A 111 4.76 -22.23 -6.37
N GLU A 112 5.06 -21.21 -7.17
CA GLU A 112 6.30 -21.15 -7.97
C GLU A 112 7.52 -20.85 -7.09
N VAL A 113 7.31 -20.28 -5.89
CA VAL A 113 8.38 -20.00 -4.91
C VAL A 113 8.11 -20.74 -3.60
N PRO A 114 8.22 -22.09 -3.58
CA PRO A 114 7.81 -22.91 -2.44
C PRO A 114 8.63 -22.65 -1.17
N GLN A 115 9.83 -22.07 -1.30
CA GLN A 115 10.64 -21.64 -0.17
C GLN A 115 9.90 -20.64 0.74
N VAL A 116 9.03 -19.79 0.16
CA VAL A 116 8.24 -18.82 0.92
C VAL A 116 7.20 -19.48 1.82
N LEU A 117 6.63 -20.60 1.37
CA LEU A 117 5.60 -21.34 2.10
C LEU A 117 6.17 -22.05 3.34
N LYS A 118 7.47 -22.34 3.35
CA LYS A 118 8.16 -22.94 4.52
C LYS A 118 8.24 -21.98 5.71
N HIS A 119 8.14 -20.67 5.47
CA HIS A 119 8.27 -19.69 6.54
C HIS A 119 6.97 -19.51 7.34
N LYS A 120 7.04 -19.84 8.64
CA LYS A 120 5.95 -19.58 9.58
C LYS A 120 5.72 -18.07 9.72
N ARG A 121 4.57 -17.59 9.25
CA ARG A 121 4.16 -16.20 9.44
C ARG A 121 3.92 -15.91 10.91
N ARG A 122 4.58 -14.87 11.44
CA ARG A 122 4.22 -14.32 12.75
C ARG A 122 2.87 -13.62 12.63
N ARG A 123 1.96 -13.92 13.56
CA ARG A 123 0.65 -13.27 13.63
C ARG A 123 0.83 -11.77 13.83
N LYS A 124 0.24 -10.95 12.96
CA LYS A 124 0.21 -9.49 13.17
C LYS A 124 -0.69 -9.19 14.36
N TRP A 125 -0.11 -8.80 15.48
CA TRP A 125 -0.85 -8.30 16.62
C TRP A 125 -1.23 -6.84 16.35
N VAL A 126 -2.45 -6.61 15.85
CA VAL A 126 -2.98 -5.26 15.76
C VAL A 126 -3.42 -4.86 17.16
N ARG A 127 -2.69 -3.93 17.77
CA ARG A 127 -3.04 -3.40 19.08
C ARG A 127 -4.44 -2.81 19.02
N LYS A 128 -5.40 -3.43 19.70
CA LYS A 128 -6.73 -2.85 19.89
C LYS A 128 -6.60 -1.61 20.76
N ASN A 129 -7.31 -0.54 20.40
CA ASN A 129 -7.35 0.66 21.22
C ASN A 129 -7.96 0.30 22.58
N LYS A 130 -7.29 0.70 23.68
CA LYS A 130 -7.78 0.45 25.04
C LYS A 130 -9.10 1.16 25.33
N ARG A 131 -9.38 2.26 24.63
CA ARG A 131 -10.62 3.03 24.73
C ARG A 131 -11.38 2.94 23.42
N MET A 132 -12.70 2.75 23.50
CA MET A 132 -13.58 2.94 22.36
C MET A 132 -13.57 4.41 21.98
N LYS A 133 -12.94 4.75 20.86
CA LYS A 133 -13.25 6.00 20.16
C LYS A 133 -14.58 5.73 19.46
N GLY A 134 -15.57 6.59 19.66
CA GLY A 134 -16.99 6.35 19.33
C GLY A 134 -17.26 5.74 17.95
N ARG A 135 -18.43 5.11 17.81
CA ARG A 135 -18.87 4.52 16.53
C ARG A 135 -19.12 5.67 15.54
N SER A 136 -18.29 5.74 14.49
CA SER A 136 -18.45 6.65 13.35
C SER A 136 -19.79 6.51 12.67
#